data_AF-A0A957CQT6-F1
#
_entry.id   AF-A0A957CQT6-F1
#
_cell.length_a   1.000
_cell.length_b   1.000
_cell.length_c   1.000
_cell.angle_alpha   90.00
_cell.angle_beta   90.00
_cell.angle_gamma   90.00
#
_symmetry.space_group_name_H-M   'P 1'
#
loop_
_entity.id
_entity.type
_entity.pdbx_description
1 polymer ?
#
loop_
_entity_poly.entity_id
_entity_poly.type
_entity_poly.pdbx_seq_one_letter_code
_entity_poly.pdbx_strand_id
1 'polypeptide(L)'
;PVYAERGPNGGCALLDSYRTNLTGLTESEVRALFMFTVPNLLADLGAEKASEAAMLKLTAALPVPFQKDAGEVRARLHLDPVGWFQPKDPVPFLSLIQDAVWQKRRLRMTYRRGDGRWVKRLVDPYGLVAKTSIWYLVGGIYGGMPIVYRVSRI
;
A
#
# COMPACT_ATOMS: atom_id res chain seq x y z
N PRO A 1 14.78 -16.00 22.94
CA PRO A 1 16.24 -16.29 22.95
C PRO A 1 17.06 -15.00 23.11
N VAL A 2 16.77 -14.24 24.18
CA VAL A 2 17.50 -13.02 24.52
C VAL A 2 18.37 -13.38 25.72
N TYR A 3 19.66 -13.10 25.64
CA TYR A 3 20.54 -13.21 26.80
C TYR A 3 20.98 -11.81 27.22
N ALA A 4 21.18 -11.65 28.52
CA ALA A 4 21.57 -10.39 29.12
C ALA A 4 22.84 -10.61 29.93
N GLU A 5 23.85 -9.81 29.64
CA GLU A 5 25.09 -9.77 30.42
C GLU A 5 25.07 -8.51 31.30
N ARG A 6 25.46 -8.66 32.58
CA ARG A 6 25.47 -7.54 33.53
C ARG A 6 26.86 -6.89 33.59
N GLY A 7 26.89 -5.58 33.80
CA GLY A 7 28.11 -4.80 34.04
C GLY A 7 28.24 -3.59 33.12
N PRO A 8 29.31 -2.78 33.26
CA PRO A 8 29.52 -1.56 32.48
C PRO A 8 29.62 -1.76 30.97
N ASN A 9 29.96 -2.98 30.53
CA ASN A 9 29.98 -3.42 29.12
C ASN A 9 28.92 -4.50 28.82
N GLY A 10 27.99 -4.73 29.75
CA GLY A 10 26.90 -5.68 29.58
C GLY A 10 25.80 -5.13 28.67
N GLY A 11 24.97 -6.01 28.14
CA GLY A 11 23.87 -5.65 27.27
C GLY A 11 22.91 -6.82 27.06
N CYS A 12 21.80 -6.54 26.36
CA CYS A 12 20.87 -7.57 25.91
C CYS A 12 21.14 -7.88 24.44
N ALA A 13 21.38 -9.13 24.11
CA ALA A 13 21.61 -9.59 22.74
C ALA A 13 20.73 -10.80 22.42
N LEU A 14 20.42 -10.97 21.13
CA LEU A 14 19.83 -12.21 20.62
C LEU A 14 20.95 -13.23 20.41
N LEU A 15 20.64 -14.52 20.58
CA LEU A 15 21.59 -15.58 20.21
C LEU A 15 21.98 -15.45 18.74
N ASP A 16 23.26 -15.61 18.40
CA ASP A 16 23.76 -15.55 17.01
C ASP A 16 23.10 -16.60 16.09
N SER A 17 22.64 -17.71 16.67
CA SER A 17 21.89 -18.75 15.96
C SER A 17 20.41 -18.42 15.75
N TYR A 18 19.91 -17.33 16.34
CA TYR A 18 18.54 -16.91 16.17
C TYR A 18 18.32 -16.34 14.77
N ARG A 19 17.68 -17.14 13.92
CA ARG A 19 17.09 -16.65 12.68
C ARG A 19 15.67 -16.20 12.96
N THR A 20 15.34 -14.98 12.52
CA THR A 20 13.96 -14.54 12.30
C THR A 20 13.35 -15.37 11.19
N ASN A 21 12.88 -16.57 11.52
CA ASN A 21 11.88 -17.22 10.70
C ASN A 21 10.54 -16.50 10.97
N LEU A 22 9.71 -16.36 9.95
CA LEU A 22 8.31 -15.90 10.05
C LEU A 22 7.43 -16.93 10.79
N THR A 23 7.94 -17.58 11.84
CA THR A 23 7.33 -18.70 12.58
C THR A 23 6.27 -18.26 13.60
N GLY A 24 6.01 -16.97 13.73
CA GLY A 24 4.92 -16.45 14.55
C GLY A 24 3.57 -16.43 13.83
N LEU A 25 3.55 -16.58 12.50
CA LEU A 25 2.31 -16.59 11.73
C LEU A 25 1.71 -18.00 11.70
N THR A 26 0.45 -18.07 12.07
CA THR A 26 -0.42 -19.22 11.86
C THR A 26 -0.71 -19.40 10.37
N GLU A 27 -1.08 -20.61 10.00
CA GLU A 27 -1.48 -20.95 8.63
C GLU A 27 -2.59 -20.04 8.07
N SER A 28 -3.57 -19.69 8.91
CA SER A 28 -4.65 -18.78 8.55
C SER A 28 -4.16 -17.35 8.30
N GLU A 29 -3.23 -16.86 9.11
CA GLU A 29 -2.60 -15.55 8.91
C GLU A 29 -1.77 -15.50 7.63
N VAL A 30 -1.03 -16.59 7.34
CA VAL A 30 -0.29 -16.72 6.08
C VAL A 30 -1.23 -16.68 4.89
N ARG A 31 -2.29 -17.50 4.88
CA ARG A 31 -3.29 -17.48 3.79
C ARG A 31 -3.92 -16.10 3.62
N ALA A 32 -4.28 -15.43 4.71
CA ALA A 32 -4.87 -14.09 4.67
C ALA A 32 -3.93 -13.04 4.04
N LEU A 33 -2.62 -13.12 4.31
CA LEU A 33 -1.63 -12.23 3.71
C LEU A 33 -1.56 -12.38 2.18
N PHE A 34 -1.66 -13.60 1.66
CA PHE A 34 -1.68 -13.84 0.21
C PHE A 34 -2.98 -13.35 -0.43
N MET A 35 -4.12 -13.45 0.28
CA MET A 35 -5.41 -12.92 -0.21
C MET A 35 -5.42 -11.38 -0.28
N PHE A 36 -4.70 -10.68 0.60
CA PHE A 36 -4.76 -9.21 0.66
C PHE A 36 -3.99 -8.48 -0.44
N THR A 37 -3.27 -9.21 -1.30
CA THR A 37 -2.57 -8.55 -2.41
C THR A 37 -3.55 -8.10 -3.48
N VAL A 38 -3.58 -6.79 -3.73
CA VAL A 38 -4.37 -6.17 -4.80
C VAL A 38 -3.38 -5.62 -5.84
N PRO A 39 -2.95 -6.44 -6.82
CA PRO A 39 -1.81 -6.13 -7.69
C PRO A 39 -1.99 -4.79 -8.43
N ASN A 40 -3.20 -4.53 -8.90
CA ASN A 40 -3.52 -3.38 -9.74
C ASN A 40 -3.37 -2.03 -9.00
N LEU A 41 -3.71 -1.98 -7.71
CA LEU A 41 -3.57 -0.75 -6.92
C LEU A 41 -2.11 -0.46 -6.53
N LEU A 42 -1.33 -1.51 -6.27
CA LEU A 42 0.09 -1.37 -5.99
C LEU A 42 0.87 -0.95 -7.24
N ALA A 43 0.48 -1.44 -8.41
CA ALA A 43 1.04 -1.00 -9.69
C ALA A 43 0.77 0.49 -9.96
N ASP A 44 -0.45 0.98 -9.68
CA ASP A 44 -0.78 2.41 -9.81
C ASP A 44 0.09 3.32 -8.93
N LEU A 45 0.58 2.80 -7.81
CA LEU A 45 1.50 3.49 -6.88
C LEU A 45 2.98 3.21 -7.17
N GLY A 46 3.31 2.57 -8.30
CA GLY A 46 4.69 2.22 -8.68
C GLY A 46 5.34 1.16 -7.78
N ALA A 47 4.56 0.46 -6.96
CA ALA A 47 5.03 -0.51 -5.98
C ALA A 47 4.97 -1.97 -6.46
N GLU A 48 4.63 -2.23 -7.74
CA GLU A 48 4.48 -3.57 -8.32
C GLU A 48 5.71 -4.45 -8.09
N LYS A 49 6.88 -4.04 -8.59
CA LYS A 49 8.14 -4.80 -8.45
C LYS A 49 8.55 -5.00 -6.99
N ALA A 50 8.34 -3.97 -6.16
CA ALA A 50 8.67 -4.04 -4.74
C ALA A 50 7.75 -5.04 -4.01
N SER A 51 6.46 -5.06 -4.37
CA SER A 51 5.48 -6.01 -3.86
C SER A 51 5.79 -7.43 -4.31
N GLU A 52 6.14 -7.64 -5.58
CA GLU A 52 6.57 -8.95 -6.08
C GLU A 52 7.81 -9.46 -5.34
N ALA A 53 8.82 -8.62 -5.18
CA ALA A 53 10.04 -8.96 -4.44
C ALA A 53 9.76 -9.24 -2.96
N ALA A 54 8.89 -8.45 -2.32
CA ALA A 54 8.47 -8.69 -0.94
C ALA A 54 7.71 -10.02 -0.82
N MET A 55 6.87 -10.36 -1.79
CA MET A 55 6.13 -11.61 -1.81
C MET A 55 7.06 -12.81 -1.97
N LEU A 56 8.02 -12.74 -2.90
CA LEU A 56 9.05 -13.78 -3.05
C LEU A 56 9.83 -14.02 -1.75
N LYS A 57 10.22 -12.94 -1.07
CA LYS A 57 10.90 -13.02 0.22
C LYS A 57 10.01 -13.62 1.31
N LEU A 58 8.72 -13.26 1.34
CA LEU A 58 7.75 -13.79 2.28
C LEU A 58 7.53 -15.29 2.05
N THR A 59 7.32 -15.73 0.80
CA THR A 59 7.20 -17.15 0.46
C THR A 59 8.45 -17.94 0.83
N ALA A 60 9.65 -17.40 0.56
CA ALA A 60 10.92 -18.07 0.89
C ALA A 60 11.15 -18.20 2.41
N ALA A 61 10.56 -17.33 3.23
CA ALA A 61 10.68 -17.34 4.67
C ALA A 61 9.63 -18.21 5.39
N LEU A 62 8.65 -18.75 4.65
CA LEU A 62 7.63 -19.65 5.19
C LEU A 62 8.13 -21.10 5.27
N PRO A 63 7.76 -21.86 6.31
CA PRO A 63 7.95 -23.31 6.34
C PRO A 63 7.33 -24.00 5.10
N VAL A 64 7.99 -25.05 4.61
CA VAL A 64 7.63 -25.79 3.39
C VAL A 64 6.13 -26.17 3.29
N PRO A 65 5.43 -26.61 4.36
CA PRO A 65 4.01 -26.93 4.29
C PRO A 65 3.15 -25.75 3.82
N PHE A 66 3.49 -24.52 4.25
CA PHE A 66 2.71 -23.32 3.97
C PHE A 66 3.02 -22.69 2.60
N GLN A 67 4.14 -23.07 1.97
CA GLN A 67 4.51 -22.57 0.64
C GLN A 67 3.58 -23.09 -0.46
N LYS A 68 3.12 -24.34 -0.36
CA LYS A 68 2.16 -24.93 -1.31
C LYS A 68 0.80 -24.26 -1.24
N ASP A 69 0.28 -24.05 -0.03
CA ASP A 69 -1.01 -23.41 0.19
C ASP A 69 -1.06 -21.97 -0.33
N ALA A 70 0.02 -21.22 -0.14
CA ALA A 70 0.18 -19.87 -0.68
C ALA A 70 0.08 -19.83 -2.21
N GLY A 71 0.72 -20.79 -2.90
CA GLY A 71 0.67 -20.90 -4.35
C GLY A 71 -0.74 -21.23 -4.87
N GLU A 72 -1.45 -22.14 -4.20
CA GLU A 72 -2.81 -22.52 -4.59
C GLU A 72 -3.83 -21.40 -4.43
N VAL A 73 -3.77 -20.64 -3.33
CA VAL A 73 -4.68 -19.50 -3.09
C VAL A 73 -4.54 -18.46 -4.22
N ARG A 74 -3.32 -18.12 -4.60
CA ARG A 74 -3.06 -17.12 -5.66
C ARG A 74 -3.48 -17.61 -7.05
N ALA A 75 -3.37 -18.90 -7.32
CA ALA A 75 -3.81 -19.48 -8.60
C ALA A 75 -5.34 -19.53 -8.72
N ARG A 76 -6.07 -19.58 -7.61
CA ARG A 76 -7.54 -19.75 -7.59
C ARG A 76 -8.31 -18.48 -7.23
N LEU A 77 -7.66 -17.48 -6.67
CA LEU A 77 -8.27 -16.22 -6.25
C LEU A 77 -7.75 -15.05 -7.08
N HIS A 78 -8.61 -14.48 -7.90
CA HIS A 78 -8.34 -13.23 -8.59
C HIS A 78 -9.16 -12.11 -7.94
N LEU A 79 -8.49 -11.18 -7.26
CA LEU A 79 -9.12 -9.99 -6.69
C LEU A 79 -8.91 -8.80 -7.62
N ASP A 80 -9.93 -8.52 -8.42
CA ASP A 80 -10.00 -7.28 -9.18
C ASP A 80 -10.96 -6.29 -8.48
N PRO A 81 -10.46 -5.19 -7.91
CA PRO A 81 -11.31 -4.15 -7.34
C PRO A 81 -12.05 -3.32 -8.41
N VAL A 82 -11.73 -3.49 -9.70
CA VAL A 82 -12.41 -2.79 -10.80
C VAL A 82 -13.77 -3.44 -11.06
N GLY A 83 -14.82 -2.64 -11.17
CA GLY A 83 -16.14 -3.13 -11.59
C GLY A 83 -16.13 -3.57 -13.05
N TRP A 84 -16.97 -4.54 -13.42
CA TRP A 84 -17.02 -5.02 -14.81
C TRP A 84 -17.32 -3.87 -15.77
N PHE A 85 -16.62 -3.87 -16.91
CA PHE A 85 -16.76 -2.87 -17.97
C PHE A 85 -16.47 -1.42 -17.54
N GLN A 86 -15.71 -1.20 -16.46
CA GLN A 86 -15.27 0.14 -16.10
C GLN A 86 -13.96 0.52 -16.79
N PRO A 87 -13.96 1.56 -17.66
CA PRO A 87 -12.71 2.06 -18.23
C PRO A 87 -11.84 2.66 -17.13
N LYS A 88 -10.54 2.33 -17.17
CA LYS A 88 -9.54 2.91 -16.27
C LYS A 88 -9.18 4.30 -16.79
N ASP A 89 -9.55 5.34 -16.04
CA ASP A 89 -9.11 6.69 -16.36
C ASP A 89 -7.59 6.82 -16.15
N PRO A 90 -6.88 7.57 -17.01
CA PRO A 90 -5.48 7.88 -16.76
C PRO A 90 -5.35 8.76 -15.50
N VAL A 91 -4.34 8.45 -14.68
CA VAL A 91 -4.02 9.18 -13.44
C VAL A 91 -2.55 9.64 -13.45
N PRO A 92 -2.13 10.49 -14.42
CA PRO A 92 -0.72 10.83 -14.64
C PRO A 92 -0.06 11.53 -13.45
N PHE A 93 -0.84 12.19 -12.60
CA PHE A 93 -0.35 12.90 -11.41
C PHE A 93 -0.42 12.07 -10.13
N LEU A 94 -0.84 10.80 -10.17
CA LEU A 94 -1.02 10.00 -8.96
C LEU A 94 0.28 9.87 -8.15
N SER A 95 1.41 9.55 -8.80
CA SER A 95 2.71 9.45 -8.13
C SER A 95 3.15 10.79 -7.52
N LEU A 96 2.88 11.92 -8.18
CA LEU A 96 3.19 13.24 -7.62
C LEU A 96 2.33 13.56 -6.38
N ILE A 97 1.04 13.20 -6.43
CA ILE A 97 0.11 13.39 -5.31
C ILE A 97 0.49 12.47 -4.15
N GLN A 98 0.88 11.23 -4.46
CA GLN A 98 1.42 10.27 -3.51
C GLN A 98 2.61 10.87 -2.77
N ASP A 99 3.64 11.34 -3.48
CA ASP A 99 4.80 11.98 -2.86
C ASP A 99 4.41 13.17 -1.98
N ALA A 100 3.46 14.00 -2.42
CA ALA A 100 2.98 15.14 -1.65
C ALA A 100 2.25 14.72 -0.36
N VAL A 101 1.47 13.64 -0.36
CA VAL A 101 0.86 13.07 0.85
C VAL A 101 1.94 12.59 1.81
N TRP A 102 2.90 11.78 1.34
CA TRP A 102 3.97 11.23 2.19
C TRP A 102 4.86 12.33 2.79
N GLN A 103 5.19 13.34 1.98
CA GLN A 103 6.06 14.45 2.39
C GLN A 103 5.29 15.59 3.06
N LYS A 104 3.97 15.47 3.24
CA LYS A 104 3.09 16.51 3.79
C LYS A 104 3.24 17.87 3.08
N ARG A 105 3.36 17.85 1.75
CA ARG A 105 3.54 19.04 0.92
C ARG A 105 2.23 19.49 0.33
N ARG A 106 1.92 20.78 0.49
CA ARG A 106 0.77 21.42 -0.12
C ARG A 106 0.84 21.35 -1.65
N LEU A 107 -0.28 21.01 -2.28
CA LEU A 107 -0.44 20.89 -3.71
C LEU A 107 -1.14 22.12 -4.29
N ARG A 108 -0.61 22.65 -5.40
CA ARG A 108 -1.32 23.58 -6.27
C ARG A 108 -1.72 22.85 -7.54
N MET A 109 -3.01 22.66 -7.75
CA MET A 109 -3.55 21.88 -8.86
C MET A 109 -4.63 22.63 -9.64
N THR A 110 -4.81 22.25 -10.90
CA THR A 110 -5.97 22.65 -11.70
C THR A 110 -6.92 21.46 -11.69
N TYR A 111 -8.20 21.68 -11.40
CA TYR A 111 -9.16 20.60 -11.19
C TYR A 111 -10.40 20.82 -12.05
N ARG A 112 -10.83 19.77 -12.75
CA ARG A 112 -12.07 19.76 -13.54
C ARG A 112 -13.25 19.41 -12.64
N ARG A 113 -14.17 20.34 -12.45
CA ARG A 113 -15.41 20.13 -11.69
C ARG A 113 -16.41 19.25 -12.47
N GLY A 114 -17.46 18.80 -11.78
CA GLY A 114 -18.56 18.04 -12.39
C GLY A 114 -19.34 18.81 -13.45
N ASP A 115 -19.34 20.15 -13.37
CA ASP A 115 -19.91 21.07 -14.38
C ASP A 115 -18.99 21.30 -15.59
N GLY A 116 -17.82 20.63 -15.63
CA GLY A 116 -16.83 20.75 -16.70
C GLY A 116 -15.88 21.94 -16.58
N ARG A 117 -16.08 22.87 -15.63
CA ARG A 117 -15.21 24.04 -15.46
C ARG A 117 -13.89 23.67 -14.79
N TRP A 118 -12.81 24.27 -15.27
CA TRP A 118 -11.49 24.15 -14.66
C TRP A 118 -11.29 25.21 -13.59
N VAL A 119 -10.81 24.80 -12.42
CA VAL A 119 -10.53 25.72 -11.31
C VAL A 119 -9.16 25.44 -10.70
N LYS A 120 -8.46 26.51 -10.28
CA LYS A 120 -7.24 26.35 -9.49
C LYS A 120 -7.59 26.06 -8.04
N ARG A 121 -6.80 25.19 -7.41
CA ARG A 121 -6.93 24.79 -6.02
C ARG A 121 -5.57 24.75 -5.36
N LEU A 122 -5.56 25.15 -4.09
CA LEU A 122 -4.46 24.97 -3.17
C LEU A 122 -4.96 24.02 -2.08
N VAL A 123 -4.31 22.87 -1.92
CA VAL A 123 -4.80 21.77 -1.09
C VAL A 123 -3.68 21.20 -0.25
N ASP A 124 -3.92 21.11 1.05
CA ASP A 124 -3.17 20.30 2.00
C ASP A 124 -3.62 18.84 1.83
N PRO A 125 -2.76 17.94 1.35
CA PRO A 125 -3.14 16.56 1.10
C PRO A 125 -3.18 15.77 2.42
N TYR A 126 -4.33 15.16 2.74
CA TYR A 126 -4.51 14.39 3.97
C TYR A 126 -4.32 12.88 3.72
N GLY A 127 -4.70 12.40 2.54
CA GLY A 127 -4.53 10.99 2.19
C GLY A 127 -5.07 10.64 0.80
N LEU A 128 -4.67 9.46 0.32
CA LEU A 128 -5.21 8.85 -0.89
C LEU A 128 -6.18 7.72 -0.53
N VAL A 129 -7.27 7.63 -1.27
CA VAL A 129 -8.28 6.58 -1.13
C VAL A 129 -8.50 5.95 -2.51
N ALA A 130 -8.35 4.63 -2.59
CA ALA A 130 -8.83 3.86 -3.73
C ALA A 130 -10.22 3.30 -3.39
N LYS A 131 -11.24 3.70 -4.15
CA LYS A 131 -12.60 3.12 -4.04
C LYS A 131 -12.99 2.60 -5.41
N THR A 132 -13.27 1.29 -5.49
CA THR A 132 -13.61 0.60 -6.75
C THR A 132 -12.63 0.96 -7.88
N SER A 133 -11.33 0.90 -7.59
CA SER A 133 -10.22 1.26 -8.50
C SER A 133 -10.16 2.71 -8.98
N ILE A 134 -10.97 3.60 -8.40
CA ILE A 134 -10.89 5.03 -8.65
C ILE A 134 -10.13 5.67 -7.51
N TRP A 135 -9.08 6.41 -7.87
CA TRP A 135 -8.25 7.16 -6.93
C TRP A 135 -8.88 8.50 -6.57
N TYR A 136 -8.90 8.79 -5.27
CA TYR A 136 -9.34 10.05 -4.70
C TYR A 136 -8.28 10.61 -3.77
N LEU A 137 -8.01 11.91 -3.89
CA LEU A 137 -7.27 12.70 -2.91
C LEU A 137 -8.26 13.28 -1.91
N VAL A 138 -8.05 12.98 -0.63
CA VAL A 138 -8.72 13.69 0.46
C VAL A 138 -7.81 14.82 0.90
N GLY A 139 -8.33 16.05 0.91
CA GLY A 139 -7.55 17.21 1.32
C GLY A 139 -8.40 18.46 1.50
N GLY A 140 -7.80 19.49 2.06
CA GLY A 140 -8.49 20.76 2.33
C GLY A 140 -7.51 21.90 2.50
N ILE A 141 -8.00 23.02 3.03
CA ILE A 141 -7.13 24.05 3.60
C ILE A 141 -7.22 23.87 5.12
N TYR A 142 -6.10 24.02 5.83
CA TYR A 142 -6.09 24.00 7.29
C TYR A 142 -7.24 24.82 7.90
N GLY A 143 -8.02 24.21 8.81
CA GLY A 143 -9.19 24.83 9.44
C GLY A 143 -10.49 24.79 8.61
N GLY A 144 -10.45 24.35 7.36
CA GLY A 144 -11.63 24.13 6.51
C GLY A 144 -12.13 22.68 6.54
N MET A 145 -13.31 22.45 5.96
CA MET A 145 -13.84 21.10 5.79
C MET A 145 -13.01 20.30 4.78
N PRO A 146 -12.76 19.00 5.02
CA PRO A 146 -12.14 18.11 4.05
C PRO A 146 -12.98 17.99 2.77
N ILE A 147 -12.32 17.95 1.61
CA ILE A 147 -12.92 17.77 0.30
C ILE A 147 -12.26 16.57 -0.37
N VAL A 148 -13.06 15.83 -1.16
CA VAL A 148 -12.60 14.68 -1.93
C VAL A 148 -12.46 15.08 -3.40
N TYR A 149 -11.29 14.84 -3.98
CA TYR A 149 -10.96 15.13 -5.37
C TYR A 149 -10.69 13.82 -6.11
N ARG A 150 -11.39 13.57 -7.22
CA ARG A 150 -11.09 12.40 -8.08
C ARG A 150 -9.80 12.67 -8.84
N VAL A 151 -8.79 11.81 -8.69
CA VAL A 151 -7.43 12.07 -9.22
C VAL A 151 -7.43 12.18 -10.74
N SER A 152 -8.28 11.45 -11.46
CA SER A 152 -8.39 11.55 -12.92
C SER A 152 -8.95 12.89 -13.44
N ARG A 153 -9.36 13.80 -12.55
CA ARG A 153 -9.84 15.15 -12.90
C ARG A 153 -8.82 16.26 -12.59
N ILE A 154 -7.62 15.87 -12.16
CA ILE A 154 -6.48 16.76 -11.89
C ILE A 154 -5.63 16.87 -13.16
#